data_AF-A0A956U281-F1
#
_entry.id   AF-A0A956U281-F1
#
_cell.length_a   1.000
_cell.length_b   1.000
_cell.length_c   1.000
_cell.angle_alpha   90.00
_cell.angle_beta   90.00
_cell.angle_gamma   90.00
#
_symmetry.space_group_name_H-M   'P 1'
#
loop_
_entity.id
_entity.type
_entity.pdbx_description
1 polymer ?
#
loop_
_entity_poly.entity_id
_entity_poly.type
_entity_poly.pdbx_seq_one_letter_code
_entity_poly.pdbx_strand_id
1 'polypeptide(L)' 'MYKKGLTVVLTQPIEGKKDRFEKGLKGTIVESFELAHGKSYRVQFVDGRVARFPEELMNQAIEVVS' A
#
# COMPACT_ATOMS: atom_id res chain seq x y z
N MET A 1 3.86 11.02 5.41
CA MET A 1 2.81 11.38 4.43
C MET A 1 3.12 10.65 3.13
N TYR A 2 2.21 9.80 2.66
CA TYR A 2 2.45 8.92 1.51
C TYR A 2 2.41 9.70 0.18
N LYS A 3 3.32 9.41 -0.73
CA LYS A 3 3.46 10.07 -2.03
C LYS A 3 3.86 9.05 -3.10
N LYS A 4 3.50 9.36 -4.35
CA LYS A 4 3.98 8.60 -5.52
C LYS A 4 5.52 8.55 -5.53
N GLY A 5 6.07 7.38 -5.82
CA GLY A 5 7.50 7.10 -5.87
C GLY A 5 8.08 6.56 -4.57
N LEU A 6 7.37 6.64 -3.44
CA LEU A 6 7.86 6.08 -2.18
C LEU A 6 7.85 4.55 -2.22
N THR A 7 8.90 3.97 -1.67
CA THR A 7 8.99 2.54 -1.42
C THR A 7 8.42 2.24 -0.05
N VAL A 8 7.56 1.24 0.01
CA VAL A 8 6.87 0.80 1.21
C VAL A 8 7.07 -0.68 1.45
N VAL A 9 6.89 -1.10 2.69
CA VAL A 9 6.91 -2.51 3.10
C VAL A 9 5.70 -2.82 3.98
N LEU A 10 5.10 -3.99 3.78
CA LEU A 10 4.04 -4.47 4.65
C LEU A 10 4.63 -4.90 6.00
N THR A 11 4.14 -4.33 7.10
CA THR A 11 4.57 -4.67 8.47
C THR A 11 3.78 -5.86 9.05
N GLN A 12 2.65 -6.19 8.42
CA GLN A 12 1.77 -7.31 8.74
C GLN A 12 1.12 -7.85 7.45
N PRO A 13 0.62 -9.10 7.45
CA PRO A 13 -0.12 -9.61 6.30
C PRO A 13 -1.43 -8.84 6.10
N ILE A 14 -1.82 -8.64 4.84
CA ILE A 14 -3.08 -7.97 4.47
C ILE A 14 -3.89 -8.92 3.59
N GLU A 15 -5.12 -9.21 3.99
CA GLU A 15 -6.08 -9.93 3.15
C GLU A 15 -6.81 -8.95 2.24
N GLY A 16 -6.55 -9.06 0.94
CA GLY A 16 -7.33 -8.41 -0.11
C GLY A 16 -8.51 -9.29 -0.53
N LYS A 17 -9.41 -8.72 -1.33
CA LYS A 17 -10.61 -9.43 -1.84
C LYS A 17 -10.31 -10.69 -2.65
N LYS A 18 -9.16 -10.76 -3.32
CA LYS A 18 -8.75 -11.89 -4.18
C LYS A 18 -7.40 -12.47 -3.81
N ASP A 19 -6.59 -11.72 -3.09
CA ASP A 19 -5.18 -11.97 -2.89
C ASP A 19 -4.82 -11.69 -1.43
N ARG A 20 -3.94 -12.50 -0.88
CA ARG A 20 -3.29 -12.23 0.41
C ARG A 20 -1.88 -11.70 0.16
N PHE A 21 -1.53 -10.61 0.82
CA PHE A 21 -0.21 -10.00 0.76
C PHE A 21 0.52 -10.32 2.06
N GLU A 22 1.72 -10.90 1.95
CA GLU A 22 2.48 -11.34 3.12
C GLU A 22 3.26 -10.19 3.76
N LYS A 23 3.51 -10.32 5.06
CA LYS A 23 4.40 -9.41 5.80
C LYS A 23 5.79 -9.39 5.14
N GLY A 24 6.39 -8.21 5.08
CA GLY A 24 7.70 -7.98 4.47
C GLY A 24 7.65 -7.76 2.97
N LEU A 25 6.49 -7.89 2.33
CA LEU A 25 6.34 -7.62 0.90
C LEU A 25 6.57 -6.13 0.63
N LYS A 26 7.55 -5.85 -0.25
CA LYS A 26 7.90 -4.48 -0.65
C LYS A 26 7.08 -4.06 -1.87
N GLY A 27 6.78 -2.78 -1.94
CA GLY A 27 6.13 -2.18 -3.10
C GLY A 27 6.43 -0.70 -3.23
N THR A 28 5.96 -0.11 -4.31
CA THR A 28 6.11 1.31 -4.60
C THR A 28 4.74 1.94 -4.75
N ILE A 29 4.54 3.11 -4.16
CA ILE A 29 3.32 3.89 -4.35
C ILE A 29 3.37 4.47 -5.77
N VAL A 30 2.44 4.05 -6.62
CA VAL A 30 2.39 4.49 -8.02
C VAL A 30 1.35 5.58 -8.26
N GLU A 31 0.36 5.69 -7.38
CA GLU A 31 -0.74 6.65 -7.52
C GLU A 31 -1.42 6.97 -6.18
N SER A 32 -1.96 8.17 -6.04
CA SER A 32 -2.74 8.63 -4.88
C SER A 32 -4.09 9.17 -5.35
N PHE A 33 -5.14 8.87 -4.60
CA PHE A 33 -6.52 9.25 -4.89
C PHE A 33 -7.10 10.01 -3.71
N GLU A 34 -7.77 11.11 -3.98
CA GLU A 34 -8.62 11.80 -3.01
C GLU A 34 -10.05 11.32 -3.18
N LEU A 35 -10.64 10.76 -2.12
CA LEU A 35 -12.02 10.28 -2.08
C LEU A 35 -12.81 11.10 -1.06
N ALA A 36 -14.14 11.04 -1.17
CA ALA A 36 -15.05 11.69 -0.22
C ALA A 36 -14.82 11.25 1.25
N HIS A 37 -14.29 10.05 1.46
CA HIS A 37 -14.01 9.47 2.79
C HIS A 37 -12.52 9.46 3.16
N GLY A 38 -11.67 10.21 2.44
CA GLY A 38 -10.23 10.32 2.73
C GLY A 38 -9.35 9.91 1.56
N LYS A 39 -8.06 9.67 1.84
CA LYS A 39 -7.07 9.34 0.81
C LYS A 39 -6.93 7.84 0.60
N SER A 40 -6.53 7.45 -0.59
CA SER A 40 -6.18 6.08 -0.93
C SER A 40 -4.99 6.04 -1.86
N TYR A 41 -4.19 4.98 -1.75
CA TYR A 41 -2.91 4.85 -2.42
C TYR A 41 -2.86 3.53 -3.17
N ARG A 42 -2.41 3.56 -4.43
CA ARG A 42 -2.14 2.35 -5.21
C ARG A 42 -0.67 1.99 -5.05
N VAL A 43 -0.43 0.76 -4.64
CA VAL A 43 0.91 0.19 -4.43
C VAL A 43 1.12 -0.92 -5.46
N GLN A 44 2.23 -0.84 -6.19
CA GLN A 44 2.72 -1.92 -7.04
C GLN A 44 3.78 -2.69 -6.25
N PHE A 45 3.51 -3.95 -5.95
CA PHE A 45 4.43 -4.82 -5.22
C PHE A 45 5.49 -5.43 -6.13
N VAL A 46 6.62 -5.81 -5.54
CA VAL A 46 7.77 -6.40 -6.27
C VAL A 46 7.45 -7.74 -6.92
N ASP A 47 6.40 -8.42 -6.48
CA ASP A 47 5.89 -9.67 -7.08
C ASP A 47 4.97 -9.41 -8.31
N GLY A 48 4.82 -8.16 -8.72
CA GLY A 48 4.02 -7.75 -9.87
C GLY A 48 2.55 -7.46 -9.55
N ARG A 49 2.07 -7.75 -8.34
CA ARG A 49 0.68 -7.46 -7.95
C ARG A 49 0.48 -5.98 -7.66
N VAL A 50 -0.74 -5.52 -7.89
CA VAL A 50 -1.12 -4.12 -7.64
C VAL A 50 -2.34 -4.10 -6.73
N ALA A 51 -2.27 -3.35 -5.65
CA ALA A 51 -3.37 -3.20 -4.70
C ALA A 51 -3.61 -1.73 -4.39
N ARG A 52 -4.84 -1.43 -3.98
CA ARG A 52 -5.26 -0.11 -3.53
C ARG A 52 -5.61 -0.18 -2.06
N PHE A 53 -4.95 0.65 -1.25
CA PHE A 53 -5.16 0.71 0.18
C PHE A 53 -5.74 2.07 0.59
N PRO A 54 -6.71 2.12 1.52
CA PRO A 54 -7.11 3.38 2.16
C PRO A 54 -5.99 3.88 3.07
N GLU A 55 -5.97 5.20 3.34
CA GLU A 55 -4.95 5.83 4.19
C GLU A 55 -4.86 5.22 5.59
N GLU A 56 -6.00 4.84 6.18
CA GLU A 56 -6.04 4.17 7.48
C GLU A 56 -5.24 2.87 7.48
N LEU A 57 -5.43 2.04 6.46
CA LEU A 57 -4.71 0.76 6.33
C LEU A 57 -3.23 0.99 6.06
N MET A 58 -2.88 2.01 5.28
CA MET A 58 -1.48 2.39 5.08
C MET A 58 -0.84 2.72 6.44
N ASN A 59 -1.49 3.52 7.28
CA ASN A 59 -0.96 3.91 8.59
C ASN A 59 -0.79 2.72 9.55
N GLN A 60 -1.64 1.70 9.44
CA GLN A 60 -1.62 0.53 10.34
C GLN A 60 -0.63 -0.55 9.90
N ALA A 61 -0.57 -0.84 8.60
CA ALA A 61 0.05 -2.05 8.08
C ALA A 61 1.23 -1.78 7.13
N ILE A 62 1.59 -0.52 6.89
CA ILE A 62 2.56 -0.13 5.86
C ILE A 62 3.56 0.90 6.38
N GLU A 63 4.83 0.56 6.26
CA GLU A 63 5.95 1.43 6.62
C GLU A 63 6.66 1.96 5.36
N VAL A 64 7.04 3.24 5.37
CA VAL A 64 7.81 3.87 4.29
C VAL A 64 9.29 3.63 4.54
N VAL A 65 9.98 3.06 3.55
CA VAL A 65 11.40 2.72 3.66
C VAL A 65 12.31 3.62 2.81
N SER A 66 11.78 4.29 1.76
CA SER A 66 12.52 5.27 0.96
C SER A 66 11.61 6.17 0.14
#